data_AF-A0A951D4J3-F1
#
_entry.id   AF-A0A951D4J3-F1
#
_cell.length_a   1.000
_cell.length_b   1.000
_cell.length_c   1.000
_cell.angle_alpha   90.00
_cell.angle_beta   90.00
_cell.angle_gamma   90.00
#
_symmetry.space_group_name_H-M   'P 1'
#
loop_
_entity.id
_entity.type
_entity.pdbx_description
1 polymer ?
#
loop_
_entity_poly.entity_id
_entity_poly.type
_entity_poly.pdbx_seq_one_letter_code
_entity_poly.pdbx_strand_id
1 'polypeptide(L)'
;MGTYAAHLLPGFLVVPVGLGFAFVSVGIASLQGIRERDAGLASGLINTSQQIGGAIGIAVTSTIAASHTAHLLHGGASAARALTSGFHLAFAVVVAFAIAGAVLALTMIGPGASQAAQAELAPERAY
;
A
#
# COMPACT_ATOMS: atom_id res chain seq x y z
N MET A 1 -32.68 -6.75 2.23
CA MET A 1 -31.91 -6.32 1.02
C MET A 1 -31.14 -5.05 1.35
N GLY A 2 -30.07 -5.17 2.15
CA GLY A 2 -29.26 -4.03 2.62
C GLY A 2 -27.80 -4.39 2.90
N THR A 3 -27.33 -5.50 2.33
CA THR A 3 -26.08 -6.16 2.76
C THR A 3 -24.87 -5.70 1.93
N TYR A 4 -25.03 -5.48 0.62
CA TYR A 4 -23.93 -5.03 -0.25
C TYR A 4 -23.40 -3.64 0.14
N ALA A 5 -24.31 -2.67 0.30
CA ALA A 5 -23.96 -1.29 0.62
C ALA A 5 -23.29 -1.13 1.99
N ALA A 6 -23.61 -2.01 2.95
CA ALA A 6 -22.99 -1.97 4.28
C ALA A 6 -21.67 -2.76 4.35
N HIS A 7 -21.57 -3.91 3.65
CA HIS A 7 -20.44 -4.83 3.83
C HIS A 7 -19.34 -4.70 2.77
N LEU A 8 -19.65 -4.23 1.57
CA LEU A 8 -18.69 -4.20 0.45
C LEU A 8 -18.39 -2.78 -0.03
N LEU A 9 -19.42 -1.95 -0.14
CA LEU A 9 -19.28 -0.58 -0.64
C LEU A 9 -18.24 0.26 0.14
N PRO A 10 -18.16 0.20 1.49
CA PRO A 10 -17.14 0.98 2.21
C PRO A 10 -15.72 0.56 1.82
N GLY A 11 -15.45 -0.74 1.70
CA GLY A 11 -14.15 -1.25 1.27
C GLY A 11 -13.81 -0.82 -0.16
N PHE A 12 -14.78 -0.90 -1.08
CA PHE A 12 -14.60 -0.46 -2.46
C PHE A 12 -14.39 1.03 -2.63
N LEU A 13 -14.77 1.86 -1.65
CA LEU A 13 -14.49 3.30 -1.66
C LEU A 13 -13.16 3.63 -0.97
N VAL A 14 -12.90 3.04 0.19
CA VAL A 14 -11.71 3.35 1.00
C VAL A 14 -10.42 2.94 0.29
N VAL A 15 -10.39 1.76 -0.34
CA VAL A 15 -9.18 1.24 -0.99
C VAL A 15 -8.70 2.14 -2.15
N PRO A 16 -9.51 2.47 -3.17
CA PRO A 16 -9.03 3.30 -4.28
C PRO A 16 -8.72 4.73 -3.85
N VAL A 17 -9.46 5.29 -2.88
CA VAL A 17 -9.17 6.62 -2.33
C VAL A 17 -7.81 6.61 -1.64
N GLY A 18 -7.54 5.63 -0.77
CA GLY A 18 -6.26 5.46 -0.11
C GLY A 18 -5.10 5.26 -1.08
N LEU A 19 -5.31 4.43 -2.12
CA LEU A 19 -4.32 4.24 -3.18
C LEU A 19 -4.04 5.54 -3.93
N GLY A 20 -5.06 6.31 -4.29
CA GLY A 20 -4.91 7.60 -4.97
C GLY A 20 -4.01 8.56 -4.18
N PHE A 21 -4.26 8.69 -2.88
CA PHE A 21 -3.39 9.50 -2.01
C PHE A 21 -1.96 8.95 -1.94
N ALA A 22 -1.80 7.64 -1.75
CA ALA A 22 -0.48 7.03 -1.65
C ALA A 22 0.35 7.23 -2.93
N PHE A 23 -0.22 7.01 -4.11
CA PHE A 23 0.50 7.18 -5.38
C PHE A 23 0.94 8.61 -5.62
N VAL A 24 0.07 9.59 -5.36
CA VAL A 24 0.40 11.01 -5.53
C VAL A 24 1.49 11.43 -4.55
N SER A 25 1.36 11.09 -3.26
CA SER A 25 2.34 11.43 -2.24
C SER A 25 3.71 10.80 -2.50
N VAL A 26 3.75 9.51 -2.88
CA VAL A 26 4.99 8.81 -3.22
C VAL A 26 5.64 9.46 -4.45
N GLY A 27 4.87 9.78 -5.49
CA GLY A 27 5.40 10.43 -6.69
C GLY A 27 6.10 11.75 -6.38
N ILE A 28 5.45 12.62 -5.60
CA ILE A 28 6.02 13.91 -5.18
C ILE A 28 7.27 13.68 -4.32
N ALA A 29 7.16 12.89 -3.25
CA ALA A 29 8.25 12.68 -2.29
C ALA A 29 9.49 12.02 -2.93
N SER A 30 9.28 11.16 -3.94
CA SER A 30 10.39 10.41 -4.55
C SER A 30 11.15 11.21 -5.61
N LEU A 31 10.57 12.29 -6.14
CA LEU A 31 11.19 13.13 -7.17
C LEU A 31 11.71 14.46 -6.61
N GLN A 32 11.28 14.86 -5.41
CA GLN A 32 11.80 16.05 -4.73
C GLN A 32 13.32 15.98 -4.55
N GLY A 33 14.03 17.03 -4.97
CA GLY A 33 15.49 17.14 -4.85
C GLY A 33 16.31 16.31 -5.86
N ILE A 34 15.67 15.55 -6.75
CA ILE A 34 16.35 14.83 -7.84
C ILE A 34 16.73 15.84 -8.94
N ARG A 35 17.99 15.79 -9.39
CA ARG A 35 18.46 16.60 -10.55
C ARG A 35 17.75 16.12 -11.80
N GLU A 36 17.42 17.03 -12.71
CA GLU A 36 16.66 16.73 -13.94
C GLU A 36 17.28 15.60 -14.79
N ARG A 37 18.62 15.55 -14.86
CA ARG A 37 19.37 14.47 -15.53
C ARG A 37 19.23 13.08 -14.91
N ASP A 38 18.86 13.00 -13.64
CA ASP A 38 18.73 11.75 -12.88
C ASP A 38 17.25 11.31 -12.72
N ALA A 39 16.29 12.14 -13.16
CA ALA A 39 14.86 11.90 -12.99
C ALA A 39 14.38 10.59 -13.64
N GLY A 40 14.94 10.25 -14.82
CA GLY A 40 14.63 8.98 -15.50
C GLY A 40 15.09 7.76 -14.71
N LEU A 41 16.27 7.83 -14.09
CA LEU A 41 16.80 6.75 -13.25
C LEU A 41 15.98 6.61 -11.96
N ALA A 42 15.64 7.73 -11.31
CA ALA A 42 14.81 7.74 -10.11
C ALA A 42 13.43 7.11 -10.39
N SER A 43 12.74 7.57 -11.44
CA SER A 43 11.45 7.03 -11.86
C SER A 43 11.51 5.54 -12.21
N GLY A 44 12.56 5.12 -12.93
CA GLY A 44 12.79 3.70 -13.24
C GLY A 44 12.98 2.84 -11.99
N LEU A 45 13.75 3.31 -11.01
CA LEU A 45 13.94 2.62 -9.73
C LEU A 45 12.65 2.52 -8.93
N ILE A 46 11.87 3.60 -8.87
CA ILE A 46 10.57 3.64 -8.19
C ILE A 46 9.61 2.63 -8.82
N ASN A 47 9.45 2.66 -10.14
CA ASN A 47 8.55 1.76 -10.86
C ASN A 47 8.98 0.27 -10.72
N THR A 48 10.28 0.00 -10.80
CA THR A 48 10.81 -1.37 -10.61
C THR A 48 10.57 -1.84 -9.19
N SER A 49 10.80 -0.98 -8.19
CA SER A 49 10.55 -1.30 -6.78
C SER A 49 9.06 -1.56 -6.52
N GLN A 50 8.17 -0.78 -7.13
CA GLN A 50 6.72 -0.99 -7.05
C GLN A 50 6.29 -2.31 -7.70
N GLN A 51 6.80 -2.64 -8.89
CA GLN A 51 6.49 -3.90 -9.55
C GLN A 51 6.99 -5.10 -8.74
N ILE A 52 8.22 -5.05 -8.24
CA ILE A 52 8.79 -6.11 -7.39
C ILE A 52 7.97 -6.24 -6.09
N GLY A 53 7.69 -5.12 -5.41
CA GLY A 53 6.89 -5.12 -4.19
C GLY A 53 5.49 -5.67 -4.41
N GLY A 54 4.82 -5.27 -5.50
CA GLY A 54 3.51 -5.77 -5.89
C GLY A 54 3.52 -7.27 -6.17
N ALA A 55 4.51 -7.75 -6.93
CA ALA A 55 4.67 -9.17 -7.21
C ALA A 55 4.89 -10.00 -5.95
N ILE A 56 5.77 -9.55 -5.05
CA ILE A 56 6.03 -10.21 -3.76
C ILE A 56 4.77 -10.21 -2.89
N GLY A 57 4.06 -9.08 -2.80
CA GLY A 57 2.82 -8.98 -2.03
C GLY A 57 1.74 -9.95 -2.52
N ILE A 58 1.55 -10.04 -3.85
CA ILE A 58 0.61 -10.99 -4.45
C ILE A 58 1.05 -12.43 -4.18
N ALA A 59 2.34 -12.74 -4.36
CA ALA A 59 2.86 -14.08 -4.13
C ALA A 59 2.61 -14.55 -2.68
N VAL A 60 3.00 -13.74 -1.69
CA VAL A 60 2.82 -14.05 -0.27
C VAL A 60 1.34 -14.24 0.07
N THR A 61 0.49 -13.29 -0.33
CA THR A 61 -0.95 -13.33 0.03
C THR A 61 -1.70 -14.48 -0.66
N SER A 62 -1.39 -14.74 -1.93
CA SER A 62 -1.95 -15.87 -2.69
C SER A 62 -1.52 -17.21 -2.08
N THR A 63 -0.24 -17.37 -1.73
CA THR A 63 0.26 -18.57 -1.07
C THR A 63 -0.45 -18.81 0.26
N ILE A 64 -0.59 -17.77 1.10
CA ILE A 64 -1.29 -17.89 2.39
C ILE A 64 -2.76 -18.30 2.18
N ALA A 65 -3.47 -17.65 1.27
CA ALA A 65 -4.86 -17.98 0.97
C ALA A 65 -5.01 -19.43 0.49
N ALA A 66 -4.17 -19.85 -0.46
CA ALA A 66 -4.20 -21.17 -1.06
C ALA A 66 -3.82 -22.27 -0.06
N SER A 67 -2.73 -22.09 0.69
CA SER A 67 -2.26 -23.06 1.69
C SER A 67 -3.28 -23.26 2.81
N HIS A 68 -3.89 -22.18 3.32
CA HIS A 68 -4.93 -22.29 4.35
C HIS A 68 -6.21 -22.94 3.83
N THR A 69 -6.62 -22.58 2.61
CA THR A 69 -7.77 -23.22 1.95
C THR A 69 -7.54 -24.72 1.80
N ALA A 70 -6.37 -25.11 1.28
CA ALA A 70 -6.00 -26.51 1.11
C ALA A 70 -5.99 -27.25 2.45
N HIS A 71 -5.41 -26.66 3.50
CA HIS A 71 -5.39 -27.26 4.83
C HIS A 71 -6.79 -27.58 5.36
N LEU A 72 -7.75 -26.65 5.22
CA LEU A 72 -9.13 -26.86 5.66
C LEU A 72 -9.89 -27.90 4.82
N LEU A 73 -9.63 -27.96 3.51
CA LEU A 73 -10.20 -28.99 2.64
C LEU A 73 -9.74 -30.40 3.06
N HIS A 74 -8.46 -30.58 3.36
CA HIS A 74 -7.95 -31.85 3.88
C HIS A 74 -8.57 -32.22 5.24
N GLY A 75 -8.94 -31.23 6.05
CA GLY A 75 -9.68 -31.41 7.30
C GLY A 75 -11.19 -31.66 7.14
N GLY A 76 -11.69 -31.80 5.91
CA GLY A 76 -13.11 -32.10 5.63
C GLY A 76 -14.04 -30.89 5.64
N ALA A 77 -13.52 -29.66 5.66
CA ALA A 77 -14.35 -28.47 5.54
C ALA A 77 -14.98 -28.37 4.12
N SER A 78 -16.15 -27.75 4.01
CA SER A 78 -16.76 -27.46 2.71
C SER A 78 -15.91 -26.46 1.91
N ALA A 79 -15.92 -26.58 0.58
CA ALA A 79 -15.12 -25.72 -0.31
C ALA A 79 -15.42 -24.23 -0.11
N ALA A 80 -16.69 -23.86 0.02
CA ALA A 80 -17.10 -22.47 0.28
C ALA A 80 -16.49 -21.94 1.59
N ARG A 81 -16.54 -22.71 2.68
CA ARG A 81 -16.00 -22.30 3.97
C ARG A 81 -14.47 -22.20 3.94
N ALA A 82 -13.80 -23.16 3.30
CA ALA A 82 -12.35 -23.17 3.17
C ALA A 82 -11.84 -21.94 2.40
N LEU A 83 -12.46 -21.64 1.24
CA LEU A 83 -12.13 -20.47 0.41
C LEU A 83 -12.34 -19.15 1.17
N THR A 84 -13.52 -18.96 1.78
CA THR A 84 -13.80 -17.74 2.54
C THR A 84 -12.81 -17.56 3.70
N SER A 85 -12.49 -18.63 4.44
CA SER A 85 -11.51 -18.55 5.52
C SER A 85 -10.09 -18.26 5.01
N GLY A 86 -9.69 -18.81 3.86
CA GLY A 86 -8.41 -18.52 3.22
C GLY A 86 -8.25 -17.06 2.83
N PHE A 87 -9.26 -16.49 2.15
CA PHE A 87 -9.27 -15.06 1.82
C PHE A 87 -9.29 -14.17 3.05
N HIS A 88 -10.06 -14.53 4.08
CA HIS A 88 -10.10 -13.77 5.31
C HIS A 88 -8.73 -13.71 6.00
N LEU A 89 -8.00 -14.83 6.05
CA LEU A 89 -6.64 -14.85 6.57
C LEU A 89 -5.69 -13.99 5.72
N ALA A 90 -5.75 -14.10 4.39
CA ALA A 90 -4.93 -13.30 3.50
C ALA A 90 -5.20 -11.79 3.65
N PHE A 91 -6.47 -11.38 3.77
CA PHE A 91 -6.81 -9.97 4.04
C PHE A 91 -6.31 -9.50 5.42
N ALA A 92 -6.38 -10.34 6.46
CA ALA A 92 -5.82 -9.99 7.77
C ALA A 92 -4.31 -9.73 7.68
N VAL A 93 -3.58 -10.53 6.89
CA VAL A 93 -2.14 -10.32 6.63
C VAL A 93 -1.90 -9.01 5.87
N VAL A 94 -2.70 -8.71 4.84
CA VAL A 94 -2.62 -7.42 4.13
C VAL A 94 -2.85 -6.24 5.09
N VAL A 95 -3.85 -6.32 5.97
CA VAL A 95 -4.12 -5.29 6.98
C VAL A 95 -2.92 -5.13 7.92
N ALA A 96 -2.31 -6.23 8.37
CA ALA A 96 -1.11 -6.16 9.21
C ALA A 96 0.07 -5.47 8.50
N PHE A 97 0.32 -5.79 7.22
CA PHE A 97 1.33 -5.10 6.41
C PHE A 97 1.01 -3.62 6.22
N ALA A 98 -0.26 -3.27 5.96
CA ALA A 98 -0.68 -1.89 5.82
C ALA A 98 -0.48 -1.08 7.11
N ILE A 99 -0.81 -1.66 8.28
CA ILE A 99 -0.56 -1.04 9.58
C ILE A 99 0.94 -0.86 9.82
N ALA A 100 1.75 -1.89 9.55
CA ALA A 100 3.20 -1.80 9.69
C ALA A 100 3.78 -0.69 8.78
N GLY A 101 3.34 -0.63 7.52
CA GLY A 101 3.72 0.43 6.58
C GLY A 101 3.29 1.82 7.04
N ALA A 102 2.08 1.96 7.58
CA ALA A 102 1.60 3.22 8.14
C ALA A 102 2.43 3.66 9.36
N VAL A 103 2.78 2.74 10.26
CA VAL A 103 3.66 3.03 11.41
C VAL A 103 5.05 3.44 10.94
N LEU A 104 5.63 2.75 9.96
CA LEU A 104 6.92 3.13 9.37
C LEU A 104 6.86 4.52 8.74
N ALA A 105 5.82 4.81 7.96
CA ALA A 105 5.63 6.12 7.37
C ALA A 105 5.52 7.22 8.45
N LEU A 106 4.69 7.02 9.47
CA LEU A 106 4.50 7.99 10.56
C LEU A 106 5.77 8.21 11.40
N THR A 107 6.61 7.19 11.57
CA THR A 107 7.87 7.29 12.33
C THR A 107 9.02 7.87 11.51
N MET A 108 9.01 7.69 10.19
CA MET A 108 10.04 8.24 9.29
C MET A 108 9.74 9.67 8.81
N ILE A 109 8.47 10.11 8.81
CA ILE A 109 8.09 11.51 8.55
C ILE A 109 8.46 12.34 9.79
N GLY A 110 9.75 12.70 9.87
CA GLY A 110 10.29 13.63 10.87
C GLY A 110 10.29 15.09 10.41
N PRO A 111 10.56 16.06 11.30
CA PRO A 111 10.49 17.52 11.06
C PRO A 111 11.35 18.09 9.91
N GLY A 112 12.20 17.28 9.27
CA GLY A 112 13.01 17.68 8.12
C GLY A 112 12.22 17.94 6.83
N ALA A 113 11.13 17.20 6.59
CA ALA A 113 10.26 17.43 5.42
C ALA A 113 9.51 18.78 5.51
N SER A 114 9.19 19.22 6.74
CA SER A 114 8.57 20.53 6.99
C SER A 114 9.59 21.68 6.87
N GLN A 115 10.85 21.46 7.25
CA GLN A 115 11.93 22.44 7.08
C GLN A 115 12.32 22.67 5.62
N ALA A 116 12.35 21.61 4.79
CA ALA A 116 12.62 21.76 3.36
C ALA A 116 11.52 22.56 2.64
N ALA A 117 10.25 22.30 2.95
CA ALA A 117 9.12 23.06 2.43
C ALA A 117 9.10 24.53 2.91
N GLN A 118 9.53 24.80 4.14
CA GLN A 118 9.63 26.16 4.68
C GLN A 118 10.83 26.94 4.09
N ALA A 119 11.95 26.27 3.81
CA ALA A 119 13.11 26.87 3.19
C ALA A 119 12.85 27.30 1.73
N GLU A 120 11.99 26.57 1.01
CA GLU A 120 11.59 26.87 -0.38
C GLU A 120 10.57 28.02 -0.48
N LEU A 121 9.81 28.30 0.59
CA LEU A 121 8.88 29.44 0.68
C LEU A 121 9.55 30.74 1.20
N ALA A 122 10.77 30.65 1.72
CA ALA A 122 11.55 31.78 2.21
C ALA A 122 12.33 32.63 1.17
N PRO A 123 12.63 32.21 -0.08
CA PRO A 123 13.49 32.98 -0.97
C PRO A 123 12.82 34.18 -1.62
N GLU A 124 11.49 34.32 -1.56
CA GLU A 124 10.74 35.38 -2.28
C GLU A 124 10.34 36.60 -1.43
N ARG A 125 10.75 36.68 -0.15
CA ARG A 125 10.40 37.82 0.74
C ARG A 125 11.50 38.90 0.84
N ALA A 126 12.51 38.85 -0.03
CA ALA A 126 13.69 39.71 0.05
C ALA A 126 13.90 40.65 -1.14
N TYR A 127 12.86 40.98 -1.91
CA TYR A 127 12.92 42.05 -2.91
C TYR A 127 11.70 42.96 -2.86
#